data_AF-A0A964ZL43-F1
#
_entry.id   AF-A0A964ZL43-F1
#
_cell.length_a   1.000
_cell.length_b   1.000
_cell.length_c   1.000
_cell.angle_alpha   90.00
_cell.angle_beta   90.00
_cell.angle_gamma   90.00
#
_symmetry.space_group_name_H-M   'P 1'
#
loop_
_entity.id
_entity.type
_entity.pdbx_description
1 polymer ?
#
loop_
_entity_poly.entity_id
_entity_poly.type
_entity_poly.pdbx_seq_one_letter_code
_entity_poly.pdbx_strand_id
1 'polypeptide(L)'
;QAIYRSWYTDEIFHEAPEIEMEIVFRVQRLAVQPDATIIEDIVPIKSPQIGKEKLSREGITVEINQPTPSDKRITRKLDYAIEVTYRGNYELAEETLQDGTSKLLDENFSTLGSWIATTLVNLGDLKLAFLPVESD
;
A
#
# COMPACT_ATOMS: atom_id res chain seq x y z
N GLN A 1 19.70 12.99 4.96
CA GLN A 1 19.37 14.27 5.62
C GLN A 1 19.92 15.40 4.75
N ALA A 2 19.11 16.44 4.50
CA ALA A 2 19.42 17.69 3.77
C ALA A 2 19.19 17.73 2.23
N ILE A 3 17.92 17.63 1.80
CA ILE A 3 17.46 18.20 0.51
C ILE A 3 16.96 19.65 0.70
N TYR A 4 16.55 20.02 1.92
CA TYR A 4 15.97 21.33 2.26
C TYR A 4 16.89 22.54 1.97
N ARG A 5 18.22 22.34 1.81
CA ARG A 5 19.19 23.43 1.65
C ARG A 5 19.46 23.86 0.20
N SER A 6 18.86 23.22 -0.80
CA SER A 6 19.14 23.52 -2.22
C SER A 6 18.22 24.56 -2.87
N TRP A 7 17.20 25.06 -2.17
CA TRP A 7 16.18 25.97 -2.72
C TRP A 7 16.63 27.43 -2.93
N TYR A 8 17.74 27.88 -2.32
CA TYR A 8 18.06 29.31 -2.20
C TYR A 8 19.25 29.80 -3.04
N THR A 9 19.72 29.05 -4.04
CA THR A 9 20.85 29.48 -4.85
C THR A 9 20.53 29.38 -6.33
N ASP A 10 20.75 30.49 -7.02
CA ASP A 10 20.24 30.83 -8.34
C ASP A 10 20.44 29.76 -9.44
N GLU A 11 19.44 29.75 -10.34
CA GLU A 11 19.36 29.12 -11.66
C GLU A 11 18.92 27.64 -11.78
N ILE A 12 17.67 27.51 -12.29
CA ILE A 12 17.17 26.48 -13.24
C ILE A 12 16.47 25.26 -12.61
N PHE A 13 15.15 25.20 -12.84
CA PHE A 13 14.17 24.14 -12.54
C PHE A 13 14.32 23.46 -11.18
N HIS A 14 13.67 24.01 -10.16
CA HIS A 14 13.32 23.22 -8.98
C HIS A 14 12.14 22.32 -9.36
N GLU A 15 12.41 21.06 -9.68
CA GLU A 15 11.38 20.03 -9.54
C GLU A 15 10.79 20.18 -8.13
N ALA A 16 9.47 20.31 -8.05
CA ALA A 16 8.81 20.41 -6.75
C ALA A 16 9.13 19.13 -5.96
N PRO A 17 9.38 19.23 -4.65
CA PRO A 17 9.76 18.07 -3.86
C PRO A 17 8.67 17.00 -3.96
N GLU A 18 9.08 15.76 -4.21
CA GLU A 18 8.16 14.63 -4.36
C GLU A 18 8.28 13.66 -3.18
N ILE A 19 7.16 13.01 -2.87
CA ILE A 19 7.09 11.86 -1.97
C ILE A 19 6.89 10.62 -2.86
N GLU A 20 7.89 9.75 -2.93
CA GLU A 20 7.71 8.42 -3.52
C GLU A 20 6.84 7.58 -2.59
N MET A 21 5.77 7.01 -3.14
CA MET A 21 4.77 6.27 -2.39
C MET A 21 4.68 4.82 -2.87
N GLU A 22 4.67 3.92 -1.90
CA GLU A 22 4.36 2.50 -2.10
C GLU A 22 3.31 2.07 -1.09
N ILE A 23 2.24 1.44 -1.59
CA ILE A 23 1.18 0.89 -0.75
C ILE A 23 1.00 -0.58 -1.10
N VAL A 24 1.18 -1.44 -0.09
CA VAL A 24 0.99 -2.88 -0.21
C VAL A 24 -0.21 -3.30 0.62
N PHE A 25 -1.25 -3.81 -0.04
CA PHE A 25 -2.35 -4.48 0.62
C PHE A 25 -2.03 -5.97 0.68
N ARG A 26 -2.06 -6.57 1.87
CA ARG A 26 -1.72 -7.98 2.07
C ARG A 26 -2.76 -8.71 2.88
N VAL A 27 -3.21 -9.86 2.37
CA VAL A 27 -3.99 -10.85 3.11
C VAL A 27 -3.13 -12.08 3.32
N GLN A 28 -3.08 -12.58 4.55
CA GLN A 28 -2.13 -13.63 4.96
C GLN A 28 -2.79 -14.67 5.87
N ARG A 29 -2.03 -15.73 6.21
CA ARG A 29 -2.51 -16.89 6.97
C ARG A 29 -3.65 -17.62 6.25
N LEU A 30 -3.59 -17.66 4.92
CA LEU A 30 -4.55 -18.39 4.11
C LEU A 30 -4.24 -19.89 4.16
N ALA A 31 -5.27 -20.71 4.33
CA ALA A 31 -5.17 -22.16 4.40
C ALA A 31 -5.07 -22.82 3.01
N VAL A 32 -5.43 -22.07 1.97
CA VAL A 32 -5.46 -22.52 0.57
C VAL A 32 -4.84 -21.42 -0.30
N GLN A 33 -4.15 -21.81 -1.37
CA GLN A 33 -3.62 -20.88 -2.34
C GLN A 33 -4.76 -20.04 -2.94
N PRO A 34 -4.73 -18.71 -2.81
CA PRO A 34 -5.75 -17.85 -3.40
C PRO A 34 -5.58 -17.78 -4.92
N ASP A 35 -6.70 -17.66 -5.62
CA ASP A 35 -6.72 -17.26 -7.04
C ASP A 35 -6.58 -15.74 -7.12
N ALA A 36 -5.66 -15.22 -7.93
CA ALA A 36 -5.44 -13.78 -8.03
C ALA A 36 -6.65 -13.01 -8.58
N THR A 37 -7.48 -13.67 -9.41
CA THR A 37 -8.64 -13.03 -10.07
C THR A 37 -9.64 -12.47 -9.07
N ILE A 38 -9.80 -13.11 -7.89
CA ILE A 38 -10.72 -12.65 -6.83
C ILE A 38 -10.33 -11.27 -6.29
N ILE A 39 -9.05 -10.91 -6.38
CA ILE A 39 -8.55 -9.60 -5.95
C ILE A 39 -8.56 -8.63 -7.13
N GLU A 40 -8.24 -9.09 -8.34
CA GLU A 40 -8.26 -8.26 -9.56
C GLU A 40 -9.59 -7.53 -9.76
N ASP A 41 -10.70 -8.20 -9.47
CA ASP A 41 -12.07 -7.67 -9.61
C ASP A 41 -12.42 -6.61 -8.57
N ILE A 42 -11.70 -6.56 -7.45
CA ILE A 42 -12.01 -5.69 -6.31
C ILE A 42 -11.09 -4.47 -6.27
N VAL A 43 -9.83 -4.64 -6.65
CA VAL A 43 -8.82 -3.59 -6.52
C VAL A 43 -8.60 -2.88 -7.86
N PRO A 44 -8.86 -1.56 -7.96
CA PRO A 44 -8.76 -0.84 -9.23
C PRO A 44 -7.31 -0.74 -9.71
N ILE A 45 -7.09 -0.62 -11.02
CA ILE A 45 -5.73 -0.46 -11.59
C ILE A 45 -5.04 0.85 -11.13
N LYS A 46 -5.83 1.88 -10.77
CA LYS A 46 -5.36 3.18 -10.31
C LYS A 46 -6.00 3.55 -8.98
N SER A 47 -5.26 4.22 -8.10
CA SER A 47 -5.85 4.86 -6.92
C SER A 47 -6.74 6.03 -7.32
N PRO A 48 -7.52 6.60 -6.38
CA PRO A 48 -8.02 7.96 -6.51
C PRO A 48 -6.88 8.94 -6.75
N GLN A 49 -7.23 10.13 -7.25
CA GLN A 49 -6.27 11.19 -7.44
C GLN A 49 -5.77 11.69 -6.09
N ILE A 50 -4.46 11.82 -5.95
CA ILE A 50 -3.78 12.35 -4.76
C ILE A 50 -2.85 13.44 -5.28
N GLY A 51 -3.18 14.70 -4.99
CA GLY A 51 -2.53 15.83 -5.65
C GLY A 51 -2.83 15.83 -7.15
N LYS A 52 -1.78 15.77 -7.99
CA LYS A 52 -1.90 15.75 -9.46
C LYS A 52 -1.85 14.35 -10.06
N GLU A 53 -1.46 13.35 -9.27
CA GLU A 53 -1.16 12.00 -9.76
C GLU A 53 -2.09 10.93 -9.17
N LYS A 54 -1.90 9.69 -9.63
CA LYS A 54 -2.55 8.48 -9.12
C LYS A 54 -1.50 7.39 -8.98
N LEU A 55 -1.60 6.60 -7.92
CA LEU A 55 -0.81 5.39 -7.79
C LEU A 55 -1.28 4.36 -8.81
N SER A 56 -0.33 3.58 -9.32
CA SER A 56 -0.52 2.51 -10.29
C SER A 56 -0.38 1.16 -9.62
N ARG A 57 -1.31 0.25 -9.90
CA ARG A 57 -1.18 -1.15 -9.50
C ARG A 57 -0.05 -1.78 -10.31
N GLU A 58 1.04 -2.13 -9.63
CA GLU A 58 2.22 -2.75 -10.25
C GLU A 58 2.00 -4.25 -10.49
N GLY A 59 1.34 -4.92 -9.55
CA GLY A 59 1.12 -6.35 -9.66
C GLY A 59 0.38 -6.96 -8.47
N ILE A 60 0.09 -8.24 -8.63
CA ILE A 60 -0.44 -9.11 -7.59
C ILE A 60 0.53 -10.27 -7.41
N THR A 61 0.97 -10.49 -6.18
CA THR A 61 1.88 -11.58 -5.84
C THR A 61 1.18 -12.55 -4.90
N VAL A 62 1.32 -13.85 -5.16
CA VAL A 62 0.93 -14.91 -4.23
C VAL A 62 2.18 -15.52 -3.64
N GLU A 63 2.28 -15.49 -2.32
CA GLU A 63 3.39 -16.05 -1.55
C GLU A 63 2.96 -17.37 -0.89
N ILE A 64 3.89 -18.33 -0.88
CA ILE A 64 3.72 -19.63 -0.23
C ILE A 64 4.71 -19.71 0.93
N ASN A 65 4.18 -19.83 2.15
CA ASN A 65 4.95 -19.98 3.36
C ASN A 65 5.06 -21.45 3.74
N GLN A 66 6.28 -21.98 3.64
CA GLN A 66 6.59 -23.30 4.13
C GLN A 66 7.22 -23.20 5.53
N PRO A 67 6.48 -23.53 6.61
CA PRO A 67 7.00 -23.39 7.95
C PRO A 67 8.15 -24.37 8.20
N THR A 68 9.23 -23.88 8.80
CA THR A 68 10.29 -24.75 9.31
C THR A 68 9.69 -25.72 10.34
N PRO A 69 9.95 -27.03 10.22
CA PRO A 69 9.57 -27.98 11.25
C PRO A 69 10.25 -27.60 12.58
N SER A 70 9.48 -27.08 13.53
CA SER A 70 9.89 -27.08 14.94
C SER A 70 9.23 -28.25 15.65
N ASP A 71 9.61 -28.48 16.92
CA ASP A 71 9.20 -29.59 17.81
C ASP A 71 8.09 -30.52 17.27
N LYS A 72 8.37 -31.82 17.19
CA LYS A 72 7.59 -32.88 16.52
C LYS A 72 6.11 -32.99 16.95
N ARG A 73 5.71 -32.23 17.97
CA ARG A 73 4.35 -32.13 18.52
C ARG A 73 3.48 -31.08 17.85
N ILE A 74 4.06 -30.09 17.15
CA ILE A 74 3.31 -29.02 16.47
C ILE A 74 3.45 -29.19 14.96
N THR A 75 2.40 -29.68 14.31
CA THR A 75 2.33 -29.67 12.84
C THR A 75 1.98 -28.27 12.39
N ARG A 76 2.98 -27.44 12.06
CA ARG A 76 2.73 -26.19 11.35
C ARG A 76 2.25 -26.50 9.94
N LYS A 77 1.13 -25.90 9.55
CA LYS A 77 0.56 -26.06 8.22
C LYS A 77 1.20 -25.06 7.28
N LEU A 78 1.37 -25.47 6.03
CA LEU A 78 1.67 -24.55 4.94
C LEU A 78 0.58 -23.46 4.90
N ASP A 79 1.00 -22.21 4.71
CA ASP A 79 0.11 -21.06 4.61
C ASP A 79 0.44 -20.21 3.39
N TYR A 80 -0.50 -19.37 2.99
CA TYR A 80 -0.35 -18.50 1.84
C TYR A 80 -0.64 -17.05 2.21
N ALA A 81 -0.06 -16.16 1.43
CA ALA A 81 -0.44 -14.75 1.39
C ALA A 81 -0.65 -14.31 -0.04
N ILE A 82 -1.46 -13.28 -0.21
CA ILE A 82 -1.64 -12.57 -1.47
C ILE A 82 -1.53 -11.09 -1.21
N GLU A 83 -0.82 -10.40 -2.09
CA GLU A 83 -0.57 -8.97 -1.97
C GLU A 83 -0.77 -8.25 -3.29
N VAL A 84 -1.23 -7.01 -3.18
CA VAL A 84 -1.35 -6.04 -4.26
C VAL A 84 -0.46 -4.86 -3.94
N THR A 85 0.39 -4.48 -4.89
CA THR A 85 1.30 -3.34 -4.73
C THR A 85 0.86 -2.20 -5.63
N TYR A 86 0.78 -1.00 -5.04
CA TYR A 86 0.63 0.26 -5.75
C TYR A 86 1.89 1.12 -5.59
N ARG A 87 2.33 1.75 -6.67
CA ARG A 87 3.44 2.72 -6.67
C ARG A 87 3.06 4.02 -7.38
N GLY A 88 3.69 5.11 -6.99
CA GLY A 88 3.59 6.40 -7.66
C GLY A 88 4.23 7.50 -6.84
N ASN A 89 4.17 8.73 -7.34
CA ASN A 89 4.74 9.88 -6.68
C ASN A 89 3.64 10.85 -6.24
N TYR A 90 3.93 11.61 -5.21
CA TYR A 90 3.13 12.74 -4.79
C TYR A 90 4.00 14.00 -4.80
N GLU A 91 3.82 14.83 -5.81
CA GLU A 91 4.45 16.14 -5.93
C GLU A 91 3.83 17.10 -4.89
N LEU A 92 4.65 17.67 -4.02
CA LEU A 92 4.22 18.67 -3.06
C LEU A 92 3.93 19.99 -3.78
N ALA A 93 2.72 20.51 -3.63
CA ALA A 93 2.38 21.81 -4.17
C ALA A 93 3.10 22.94 -3.41
N GLU A 94 3.46 24.02 -4.11
CA GLU A 94 4.14 25.18 -3.52
C GLU A 94 3.45 25.73 -2.27
N GLU A 95 2.11 25.82 -2.28
CA GLU A 95 1.33 26.26 -1.11
C GLU A 95 1.54 25.39 0.13
N THR A 96 1.88 24.10 -0.03
CA THR A 96 2.18 23.22 1.12
C THR A 96 3.57 23.47 1.70
N LEU A 97 4.47 24.11 0.95
CA LEU A 97 5.86 24.35 1.35
C LEU A 97 6.05 25.70 2.05
N GLN A 98 5.11 26.64 1.92
CA GLN A 98 5.30 28.02 2.38
C GLN A 98 5.33 28.15 3.91
N ASP A 99 4.28 27.72 4.61
CA ASP A 99 4.18 27.90 6.07
C ASP A 99 3.59 26.68 6.80
N GLY A 100 3.30 25.60 6.07
CA GLY A 100 2.71 24.37 6.62
C GLY A 100 1.27 24.53 7.13
N THR A 101 0.60 25.67 6.89
CA THR A 101 -0.81 25.88 7.25
C THR A 101 -1.78 25.42 6.18
N SER A 102 -1.28 25.10 4.98
CA SER A 102 -2.08 24.58 3.87
C SER A 102 -2.73 23.25 4.23
N LYS A 103 -4.05 23.19 4.09
CA LYS A 103 -4.86 21.98 4.31
C LYS A 103 -4.81 21.01 3.14
N LEU A 104 -4.22 21.41 2.01
CA LEU A 104 -4.23 20.61 0.79
C LEU A 104 -3.57 19.24 0.99
N LEU A 105 -2.47 19.20 1.76
CA LEU A 105 -1.81 17.93 2.09
C LEU A 105 -2.73 17.02 2.90
N ASP A 106 -3.38 17.56 3.94
CA ASP A 106 -4.31 16.82 4.79
C ASP A 106 -5.51 16.30 3.99
N GLU A 107 -6.06 17.10 3.08
CA GLU A 107 -7.18 16.71 2.21
C GLU A 107 -6.80 15.59 1.24
N ASN A 108 -5.62 15.70 0.62
CA ASN A 108 -5.09 14.66 -0.29
C ASN A 108 -4.85 13.34 0.46
N PHE A 109 -4.23 13.39 1.63
CA PHE A 109 -3.96 12.20 2.44
C PHE A 109 -5.22 11.65 3.13
N SER A 110 -6.24 12.48 3.39
CA SER A 110 -7.56 12.03 3.82
C SER A 110 -8.28 11.22 2.73
N THR A 111 -8.18 11.67 1.47
CA THR A 111 -8.71 10.94 0.31
C THR A 111 -8.00 9.60 0.15
N LEU A 112 -6.67 9.60 0.24
CA LEU A 112 -5.87 8.36 0.21
C LEU A 112 -6.25 7.42 1.35
N GLY A 113 -6.33 7.92 2.59
CA GLY A 113 -6.68 7.14 3.76
C GLY A 113 -8.08 6.50 3.66
N SER A 114 -9.05 7.26 3.13
CA SER A 114 -10.40 6.75 2.88
C SER A 114 -10.38 5.59 1.87
N TRP A 115 -9.60 5.72 0.80
CA TRP A 115 -9.45 4.66 -0.19
C TRP A 115 -8.74 3.42 0.35
N ILE A 116 -7.68 3.59 1.16
CA ILE A 116 -7.00 2.48 1.85
C ILE A 116 -8.02 1.74 2.73
N ALA A 117 -8.78 2.46 3.55
CA ALA A 117 -9.76 1.87 4.45
C ALA A 117 -10.86 1.10 3.67
N THR A 118 -11.42 1.69 2.62
CA THR A 118 -12.40 1.01 1.75
C THR A 118 -11.82 -0.23 1.09
N THR A 119 -10.58 -0.16 0.59
CA THR A 119 -9.91 -1.31 -0.03
C THR A 119 -9.70 -2.44 0.98
N LEU A 120 -9.29 -2.13 2.20
CA LEU A 120 -9.15 -3.12 3.28
C LEU A 120 -10.48 -3.77 3.66
N VAL A 121 -11.58 -3.01 3.71
CA VAL A 121 -12.92 -3.57 3.95
C VAL A 121 -13.30 -4.52 2.83
N ASN A 122 -13.16 -4.11 1.58
CA ASN A 122 -13.49 -4.96 0.43
C ASN A 122 -12.66 -6.25 0.40
N LEU A 123 -11.37 -6.17 0.72
CA LEU A 123 -10.50 -7.34 0.86
C LEU A 123 -10.92 -8.23 2.03
N GLY A 124 -11.36 -7.63 3.15
CA GLY A 124 -11.87 -8.36 4.32
C GLY A 124 -13.20 -9.07 4.08
N ASP A 125 -14.02 -8.57 3.14
CA ASP A 125 -15.32 -9.16 2.79
C ASP A 125 -15.19 -10.43 1.92
N LEU A 126 -14.04 -10.61 1.27
CA LEU A 126 -13.72 -11.80 0.49
C LEU A 126 -13.88 -13.08 1.30
N LYS A 127 -14.48 -14.11 0.69
CA LYS A 127 -14.68 -15.43 1.31
C LYS A 127 -13.43 -16.29 1.16
N LEU A 128 -12.35 -15.87 1.83
CA LEU A 128 -11.08 -16.58 1.84
C LEU A 128 -11.03 -17.61 2.97
N ALA A 129 -10.31 -18.70 2.74
CA ALA A 129 -10.08 -19.73 3.75
C ALA A 129 -8.85 -19.37 4.59
N PHE A 130 -9.06 -18.98 5.86
CA PHE A 130 -7.98 -18.69 6.79
C PHE A 130 -7.62 -19.92 7.64
N LEU A 131 -6.36 -19.99 8.07
CA LEU A 131 -5.96 -20.91 9.11
C LEU A 131 -6.67 -20.55 10.44
N PRO A 132 -6.93 -21.54 11.31
CA PRO A 132 -7.46 -21.28 12.64
C PRO A 132 -6.62 -20.25 13.38
N VAL A 133 -7.24 -19.42 14.21
CA VAL A 133 -6.52 -18.53 15.11
C VAL A 133 -5.64 -19.42 16.01
N GLU A 134 -4.36 -19.08 16.14
CA GLU A 134 -3.50 -19.77 17.09
C GLU A 134 -4.05 -19.48 18.48
N SER A 135 -4.39 -20.53 19.22
CA SER A 135 -4.74 -20.38 20.64
C SER A 135 -3.46 -20.04 21.39
N ASP A 136 -3.43 -18.89 22.07
CA ASP A 136 -2.37 -18.53 23.03
C ASP A 136 -2.20 -19.61 24.12
#